data_AF-A0A918YHA2-F1
#
_entry.id   AF-A0A918YHA2-F1
#
_cell.length_a   1.000
_cell.length_b   1.000
_cell.length_c   1.000
_cell.angle_alpha   90.00
_cell.angle_beta   90.00
_cell.angle_gamma   90.00
#
_symmetry.space_group_name_H-M   'P 1'
#
loop_
_entity.id
_entity.type
_entity.pdbx_description
1 polymer ?
#
loop_
_entity_poly.entity_id
_entity_poly.type
_entity_poly.pdbx_seq_one_letter_code
_entity_poly.pdbx_strand_id
1 'polypeptide(L)'
;MTEHGPDLTASTAGTHVIEHAGRLLALCEANYPFELDQDLETVGAYDFDGKLRTAMTAHPKEDPLTGELHFFGSSPFPPYLVYYVADAKGEIVHSAEVRGATASLKHDFAITRGHVVFVEGNVTFDPADHSGIPYAWSDRQPSRIGVMPRGEGRRPAHPLVLRRTGQHAARLQRLRGRPGAHRPGGPHRGPRGLPPLLELVDRRARARQ
;
A
#
# COMPACT_ATOMS: atom_id res chain seq x y z
N MET A 1 -18.47 -7.86 12.17
CA MET A 1 -18.57 -9.13 11.40
C MET A 1 -20.00 -9.60 11.51
N THR A 2 -20.68 -9.76 10.38
CA THR A 2 -21.99 -10.41 10.30
C THR A 2 -21.79 -11.91 10.06
N GLU A 3 -22.89 -12.67 10.09
CA GLU A 3 -22.91 -14.09 9.69
C GLU A 3 -22.49 -14.33 8.22
N HIS A 4 -22.42 -13.27 7.40
CA HIS A 4 -22.09 -13.32 5.98
C HIS A 4 -20.74 -12.66 5.63
N GLY A 5 -19.98 -12.18 6.62
CA GLY A 5 -18.67 -11.54 6.41
C GLY A 5 -18.57 -10.12 7.02
N PRO A 6 -17.61 -9.28 6.58
CA PRO A 6 -17.59 -7.88 6.98
C PRO A 6 -18.82 -7.15 6.41
N ASP A 7 -19.45 -6.31 7.23
CA ASP A 7 -20.49 -5.40 6.77
C ASP A 7 -19.83 -4.22 6.03
N LEU A 8 -19.82 -4.28 4.70
CA LEU A 8 -19.21 -3.24 3.88
C LEU A 8 -20.01 -1.92 3.90
N THR A 9 -21.24 -1.93 4.43
CA THR A 9 -22.09 -0.74 4.60
C THR A 9 -21.92 -0.08 5.98
N ALA A 10 -21.05 -0.59 6.85
CA ALA A 10 -20.74 0.03 8.14
C ALA A 10 -19.35 0.67 8.11
N SER A 11 -19.27 1.90 7.61
CA SER A 11 -18.00 2.62 7.37
C SER A 11 -17.81 3.82 8.30
N THR A 12 -16.57 4.10 8.69
CA THR A 12 -16.19 5.39 9.27
C THR A 12 -15.95 6.47 8.20
N ALA A 13 -15.72 6.04 6.94
CA ALA A 13 -15.50 6.90 5.77
C ALA A 13 -14.48 8.06 5.99
N GLY A 14 -13.48 7.84 6.86
CA GLY A 14 -12.65 8.92 7.41
C GLY A 14 -11.25 9.05 6.82
N THR A 15 -10.92 8.36 5.73
CA THR A 15 -9.54 8.33 5.19
C THR A 15 -9.30 9.34 4.07
N HIS A 16 -10.22 9.43 3.11
CA HIS A 16 -10.06 10.28 1.93
C HIS A 16 -11.44 10.62 1.33
N VAL A 17 -11.52 11.71 0.55
CA VAL A 17 -12.69 12.09 -0.23
C VAL A 17 -12.25 12.34 -1.67
N ILE A 18 -13.01 11.83 -2.64
CA ILE A 18 -12.78 12.05 -4.07
C ILE A 18 -14.09 12.38 -4.78
N GLU A 19 -14.04 13.22 -5.81
CA GLU A 19 -15.13 13.39 -6.75
C GLU A 19 -14.89 12.51 -7.99
N HIS A 20 -15.90 11.74 -8.41
CA HIS A 20 -15.84 10.97 -9.66
C HIS A 20 -17.24 10.86 -10.27
N ALA A 21 -17.36 11.06 -11.59
CA ALA A 21 -18.63 10.98 -12.32
C ALA A 21 -19.78 11.82 -11.69
N GLY A 22 -19.44 12.99 -11.14
CA GLY A 22 -20.40 13.90 -10.50
C GLY A 22 -20.86 13.47 -9.10
N ARG A 23 -20.19 12.49 -8.48
CA ARG A 23 -20.46 12.01 -7.12
C ARG A 23 -19.29 12.34 -6.19
N LEU A 24 -19.59 12.78 -4.98
CA LEU A 24 -18.62 12.98 -3.92
C LEU A 24 -18.56 11.73 -3.04
N LEU A 25 -17.41 11.06 -2.99
CA LEU A 25 -17.24 9.77 -2.32
C LEU A 25 -16.26 9.89 -1.15
N ALA A 26 -16.74 9.62 0.06
CA ALA A 26 -15.93 9.47 1.27
C ALA A 26 -15.50 8.01 1.44
N LEU A 27 -14.21 7.79 1.73
CA LEU A 27 -13.57 6.50 1.58
C LEU A 27 -12.92 6.01 2.87
N CYS A 28 -13.02 4.71 3.10
CA CYS A 28 -12.28 3.97 4.13
C CYS A 28 -11.98 2.57 3.58
N GLU A 29 -10.72 2.14 3.68
CA GLU A 29 -10.17 0.96 3.00
C GLU A 29 -10.78 -0.40 3.40
N ALA A 30 -11.70 -0.42 4.36
CA ALA A 30 -12.39 -1.61 4.87
C ALA A 30 -13.84 -1.77 4.39
N ASN A 31 -14.38 -0.79 3.65
CA ASN A 31 -15.82 -0.70 3.35
C ASN A 31 -16.10 -0.28 1.91
N TYR A 32 -17.38 -0.18 1.55
CA TYR A 32 -17.79 0.57 0.37
C TYR A 32 -17.49 2.07 0.56
N PRO A 33 -17.30 2.82 -0.54
CA PRO A 33 -17.33 4.28 -0.46
C PRO A 33 -18.72 4.74 -0.01
N PHE A 34 -18.78 5.91 0.62
CA PHE A 34 -20.02 6.56 1.03
C PHE A 34 -20.23 7.81 0.20
N GLU A 35 -21.36 7.90 -0.46
CA GLU A 35 -21.73 9.08 -1.24
C GLU A 35 -22.22 10.21 -0.32
N LEU A 36 -21.73 11.40 -0.60
CA LEU A 36 -22.15 12.65 0.01
C LEU A 36 -22.83 13.51 -1.05
N ASP A 37 -23.83 14.28 -0.65
CA ASP A 37 -24.43 15.30 -1.52
C ASP A 37 -23.61 16.61 -1.50
N GLN A 38 -24.13 17.64 -2.19
CA GLN A 38 -23.47 18.93 -2.32
C GLN A 38 -23.40 19.72 -1.00
N ASP A 39 -24.28 19.40 -0.05
CA ASP A 39 -24.32 19.99 1.29
C ASP A 39 -23.49 19.16 2.29
N LEU A 40 -22.81 18.11 1.81
CA LEU A 40 -22.01 17.14 2.57
C LEU A 40 -22.85 16.23 3.48
N GLU A 41 -24.16 16.14 3.24
CA GLU A 41 -25.02 15.16 3.90
C GLU A 41 -24.77 13.77 3.32
N THR A 42 -24.89 12.74 4.17
CA THR A 42 -24.66 11.36 3.75
C THR A 42 -25.84 10.82 2.96
N VAL A 43 -25.61 10.45 1.70
CA VAL A 43 -26.58 9.75 0.85
C VAL A 43 -26.62 8.26 1.23
N GLY A 44 -25.44 7.64 1.37
CA GLY A 44 -25.32 6.25 1.80
C GLY A 44 -24.12 5.52 1.19
N ALA A 45 -24.02 4.21 1.46
CA ALA A 45 -23.00 3.37 0.84
C ALA A 45 -23.23 3.25 -0.68
N TYR A 46 -22.17 3.40 -1.47
CA TYR A 46 -22.19 3.34 -2.91
C TYR A 46 -21.44 2.10 -3.41
N ASP A 47 -22.17 1.14 -3.97
CA ASP A 47 -21.62 -0.16 -4.42
C ASP A 47 -21.52 -0.26 -5.96
N PHE A 48 -21.58 0.88 -6.66
CA PHE A 48 -21.53 0.95 -8.12
C PHE A 48 -22.60 0.08 -8.78
N ASP A 49 -23.85 0.27 -8.37
CA ASP A 49 -25.02 -0.49 -8.83
C ASP A 49 -24.85 -2.01 -8.64
N GLY A 50 -24.31 -2.39 -7.47
CA GLY A 50 -24.04 -3.77 -7.09
C GLY A 50 -22.84 -4.43 -7.77
N LYS A 51 -22.07 -3.70 -8.59
CA LYS A 51 -20.88 -4.25 -9.27
C LYS A 51 -19.64 -4.31 -8.37
N LEU A 52 -19.57 -3.47 -7.34
CA LEU A 52 -18.55 -3.55 -6.30
C LEU A 52 -18.98 -4.55 -5.22
N ARG A 53 -18.20 -5.62 -5.05
CA ARG A 53 -18.50 -6.71 -4.09
C ARG A 53 -17.41 -6.90 -3.04
N THR A 54 -16.51 -5.93 -2.94
CA THR A 54 -15.37 -5.90 -2.01
C THR A 54 -15.32 -4.54 -1.34
N ALA A 55 -14.52 -4.40 -0.29
CA ALA A 55 -14.08 -3.07 0.14
C ALA A 55 -13.41 -2.30 -1.02
N MET A 56 -13.42 -0.98 -0.96
CA MET A 56 -12.72 -0.10 -1.92
C MET A 56 -11.55 0.59 -1.22
N THR A 57 -10.40 0.66 -1.89
CA THR A 57 -9.26 1.46 -1.42
C THR A 57 -9.66 2.91 -1.19
N ALA A 58 -9.09 3.53 -0.15
CA ALA A 58 -9.21 4.96 0.06
C ALA A 58 -8.39 5.79 -0.92
N HIS A 59 -7.52 5.18 -1.74
CA HIS A 59 -6.61 5.87 -2.64
C HIS A 59 -6.83 5.55 -4.12
N PRO A 60 -8.06 5.71 -4.65
CA PRO A 60 -8.31 5.51 -6.07
C PRO A 60 -7.53 6.55 -6.90
N LYS A 61 -7.23 6.22 -8.16
CA LYS A 61 -6.48 7.08 -9.08
C LYS A 61 -7.32 7.32 -10.34
N GLU A 62 -7.63 8.57 -10.61
CA GLU A 62 -8.26 8.95 -11.88
C GLU A 62 -7.19 9.11 -12.97
N ASP A 63 -7.43 8.56 -14.16
CA ASP A 63 -6.60 8.86 -15.33
C ASP A 63 -7.05 10.18 -15.95
N PRO A 64 -6.20 11.23 -15.97
CA PRO A 64 -6.57 12.53 -16.51
C PRO A 64 -6.83 12.55 -18.03
N LEU A 65 -6.45 11.50 -18.77
CA LEU A 65 -6.70 11.40 -20.21
C LEU A 65 -8.06 10.78 -20.54
N THR A 66 -8.52 9.81 -19.75
CA THR A 66 -9.74 9.04 -20.03
C THR A 66 -10.88 9.36 -19.07
N GLY A 67 -10.57 9.96 -17.91
CA GLY A 67 -11.51 10.10 -16.79
C GLY A 67 -11.83 8.76 -16.13
N GLU A 68 -11.10 7.68 -16.42
CA GLU A 68 -11.33 6.39 -15.76
C GLU A 68 -10.83 6.42 -14.32
N LEU A 69 -11.64 5.91 -13.39
CA LEU A 69 -11.24 5.73 -12.00
C LEU A 69 -10.69 4.32 -11.79
N HIS A 70 -9.42 4.25 -11.45
CA HIS A 70 -8.72 3.02 -11.11
C HIS A 70 -8.72 2.82 -9.60
N PHE A 71 -9.08 1.63 -9.15
CA PHE A 71 -9.10 1.31 -7.72
C PHE A 71 -8.96 -0.19 -7.48
N PHE A 72 -8.90 -0.59 -6.22
CA PHE A 72 -8.82 -1.99 -5.84
C PHE A 72 -9.61 -2.25 -4.56
N GLY A 73 -9.97 -3.51 -4.34
CA GLY A 73 -10.36 -4.04 -3.04
C GLY A 73 -9.28 -4.96 -2.49
N SER A 74 -8.88 -4.73 -1.24
CA SER A 74 -7.91 -5.57 -0.52
C SER A 74 -8.62 -6.37 0.55
N SER A 75 -8.17 -7.60 0.77
CA SER A 75 -8.76 -8.50 1.76
C SER A 75 -7.66 -9.26 2.51
N PRO A 76 -7.80 -9.50 3.83
CA PRO A 76 -6.93 -10.39 4.57
C PRO A 76 -7.09 -11.87 4.16
N PHE A 77 -8.12 -12.20 3.37
CA PHE A 77 -8.43 -13.55 2.88
C PHE A 77 -8.53 -13.57 1.34
N PRO A 78 -8.32 -14.72 0.67
CA PRO A 78 -8.54 -14.84 -0.77
C PRO A 78 -9.99 -14.48 -1.19
N PRO A 79 -10.19 -13.78 -2.32
CA PRO A 79 -9.16 -13.14 -3.15
C PRO A 79 -8.51 -11.95 -2.43
N TYR A 80 -7.18 -11.97 -2.28
CA TYR A 80 -6.46 -10.98 -1.48
C TYR A 80 -6.47 -9.58 -2.08
N LEU A 81 -6.61 -9.49 -3.40
CA LEU A 81 -6.60 -8.23 -4.14
C LEU A 81 -7.42 -8.37 -5.41
N VAL A 82 -8.41 -7.49 -5.59
CA VAL A 82 -9.22 -7.38 -6.81
C VAL A 82 -9.05 -5.97 -7.33
N TYR A 83 -8.64 -5.83 -8.59
CA TYR A 83 -8.49 -4.56 -9.27
C TYR A 83 -9.76 -4.21 -10.04
N TYR A 84 -10.11 -2.93 -10.05
CA TYR A 84 -11.30 -2.39 -10.68
C TYR A 84 -10.98 -1.16 -11.53
N VAL A 85 -11.79 -0.96 -12.58
CA VAL A 85 -11.83 0.29 -13.36
C VAL A 85 -13.29 0.68 -13.51
N ALA A 86 -13.62 1.90 -13.07
CA ALA A 86 -14.85 2.57 -13.46
C ALA A 86 -14.57 3.57 -14.58
N ASP A 87 -15.46 3.67 -15.56
CA ASP A 87 -15.35 4.67 -16.61
C ASP A 87 -15.68 6.09 -16.09
N ALA A 88 -15.54 7.10 -16.95
CA ALA A 88 -15.82 8.50 -16.63
C ALA A 88 -17.30 8.78 -16.24
N LYS A 89 -18.20 7.81 -16.46
CA LYS A 89 -19.62 7.90 -16.05
C LYS A 89 -19.89 7.18 -14.74
N GLY A 90 -18.87 6.57 -14.13
CA GLY A 90 -18.97 5.88 -12.86
C GLY A 90 -19.35 4.40 -13.01
N GLU A 91 -19.35 3.84 -14.21
CA GLU A 91 -19.69 2.43 -14.42
C GLU A 91 -18.46 1.55 -14.27
N ILE A 92 -18.50 0.52 -13.41
CA ILE A 92 -17.44 -0.50 -13.39
C ILE A 92 -17.45 -1.25 -14.73
N VAL A 93 -16.40 -1.03 -15.53
CA VAL A 93 -16.18 -1.62 -16.86
C VAL A 93 -15.16 -2.76 -16.84
N HIS A 94 -14.35 -2.84 -15.78
CA HIS A 94 -13.38 -3.91 -15.61
C HIS A 94 -13.23 -4.29 -14.14
N SER A 95 -13.15 -5.60 -13.88
CA SER A 95 -12.66 -6.14 -12.62
C SER A 95 -11.83 -7.40 -12.86
N ALA A 96 -10.78 -7.60 -12.06
CA ALA A 96 -9.94 -8.78 -12.14
C ALA A 96 -9.24 -9.08 -10.81
N GLU A 97 -9.22 -10.35 -10.41
CA GLU A 97 -8.35 -10.79 -9.31
C GLU A 97 -6.88 -10.62 -9.68
N VAL A 98 -6.12 -9.98 -8.80
CA VAL A 98 -4.68 -9.82 -8.92
C VAL A 98 -4.00 -11.02 -8.28
N ARG A 99 -3.78 -12.07 -9.09
CA ARG A 99 -3.17 -13.32 -8.63
C ARG A 99 -1.76 -13.10 -8.08
N GLY A 100 -1.43 -13.84 -7.02
CA GLY A 100 -0.12 -13.78 -6.36
C GLY A 100 0.00 -12.72 -5.26
N ALA A 101 -1.01 -11.85 -5.12
CA ALA A 101 -1.14 -10.98 -3.95
C ALA A 101 -1.24 -11.81 -2.65
N THR A 102 -0.80 -11.21 -1.55
CA THR A 102 -0.75 -11.81 -0.21
C THR A 102 -1.71 -11.13 0.76
N ALA A 103 -1.75 -11.54 2.04
CA ALA A 103 -2.50 -10.83 3.09
C ALA A 103 -1.81 -9.54 3.59
N SER A 104 -0.71 -9.11 2.95
CA SER A 104 -0.10 -7.80 3.20
C SER A 104 -1.14 -6.70 3.04
N LEU A 105 -1.12 -5.71 3.92
CA LEU A 105 -1.88 -4.49 3.73
C LEU A 105 -1.46 -3.81 2.42
N LYS A 106 -2.43 -3.47 1.57
CA LYS A 106 -2.25 -2.54 0.45
C LYS A 106 -2.99 -1.26 0.80
N HIS A 107 -2.26 -0.28 1.33
CA HIS A 107 -2.84 1.02 1.62
C HIS A 107 -3.04 1.82 0.32
N ASP A 108 -2.00 1.87 -0.52
CA ASP A 108 -1.99 2.66 -1.75
C ASP A 108 -1.38 1.85 -2.92
N PHE A 109 -1.56 2.38 -4.12
CA PHE A 109 -1.05 1.86 -5.38
C PHE A 109 -0.75 3.00 -6.35
N ALA A 110 -0.13 2.71 -7.49
CA ALA A 110 0.12 3.70 -8.52
C ALA A 110 -0.37 3.22 -9.89
N ILE A 111 -0.79 4.17 -10.73
CA ILE A 111 -1.05 3.94 -12.14
C ILE A 111 -0.06 4.74 -12.98
N THR A 112 0.25 4.21 -14.14
CA THR A 112 0.99 4.88 -15.21
C THR A 112 0.21 4.72 -16.52
N ARG A 113 0.73 5.24 -17.62
CA ARG A 113 0.16 5.00 -18.96
C ARG A 113 0.01 3.50 -19.26
N GLY A 114 0.97 2.67 -18.85
CA GLY A 114 1.02 1.25 -19.25
C GLY A 114 0.84 0.24 -18.13
N HIS A 115 0.92 0.66 -16.87
CA HIS A 115 1.03 -0.25 -15.73
C HIS A 115 0.24 0.20 -14.51
N VAL A 116 -0.19 -0.78 -13.73
CA VAL A 116 -0.67 -0.66 -12.36
C VAL A 116 0.39 -1.26 -11.45
N VAL A 117 0.72 -0.57 -10.36
CA VAL A 117 1.79 -0.92 -9.43
C VAL A 117 1.24 -1.03 -8.02
N PHE A 118 1.34 -2.20 -7.41
CA PHE A 118 0.93 -2.46 -6.03
C PHE A 118 2.14 -2.61 -5.12
N VAL A 119 2.08 -1.99 -3.94
CA VAL A 119 3.12 -2.11 -2.91
C VAL A 119 2.62 -3.08 -1.84
N GLU A 120 3.30 -4.20 -1.69
CA GLU A 120 3.11 -5.11 -0.55
C GLU A 120 4.24 -4.88 0.43
N GLY A 121 3.93 -4.32 1.61
CA GLY A 121 4.90 -4.09 2.67
C GLY A 121 5.11 -5.30 3.56
N ASN A 122 5.73 -5.06 4.72
CA ASN A 122 5.90 -6.05 5.79
C ASN A 122 4.72 -6.10 6.76
N VAL A 123 3.77 -5.18 6.66
CA VAL A 123 2.54 -5.16 7.46
C VAL A 123 1.53 -6.10 6.84
N THR A 124 1.10 -7.11 7.59
CA THR A 124 0.21 -8.19 7.13
C THR A 124 -0.85 -8.49 8.17
N PHE A 125 -1.96 -9.09 7.72
CA PHE A 125 -3.03 -9.50 8.62
C PHE A 125 -2.50 -10.38 9.76
N ASP A 126 -2.84 -10.01 10.99
CA ASP A 126 -2.57 -10.77 12.21
C ASP A 126 -3.86 -10.85 13.03
N PRO A 127 -4.52 -12.02 13.12
CA PRO A 127 -5.76 -12.17 13.87
C PRO A 127 -5.58 -12.04 15.39
N ALA A 128 -4.34 -12.09 15.90
CA ALA A 128 -4.03 -11.87 17.31
C ALA A 128 -3.83 -10.39 17.66
N ASP A 129 -3.79 -9.50 16.67
CA ASP A 129 -3.68 -8.07 16.90
C ASP A 129 -5.05 -7.47 17.27
N HIS A 130 -5.07 -6.69 18.35
CA HIS A 130 -6.25 -6.03 18.91
C HIS A 130 -6.08 -4.52 19.04
N SER A 131 -5.04 -3.93 18.42
CA SER A 131 -4.73 -2.50 18.48
C SER A 131 -5.71 -1.61 17.71
N GLY A 132 -6.61 -2.20 16.92
CA GLY A 132 -7.72 -1.53 16.24
C GLY A 132 -7.95 -2.07 14.83
N ILE A 133 -6.88 -2.18 14.04
CA ILE A 133 -6.90 -2.81 12.71
C ILE A 133 -6.07 -4.11 12.83
N PRO A 134 -6.58 -5.28 12.43
CA PRO A 134 -5.91 -6.57 12.65
C PRO A 134 -4.72 -6.79 11.70
N TYR A 135 -3.75 -5.87 11.72
CA TYR A 135 -2.54 -5.89 10.91
C TYR A 135 -1.34 -5.54 11.78
N ALA A 136 -0.32 -6.38 11.71
CA ALA A 136 0.93 -6.21 12.43
C ALA A 136 2.13 -6.25 11.48
N TRP A 137 3.24 -5.68 11.92
CA TRP A 137 4.53 -5.88 11.24
C TRP A 137 4.95 -7.35 11.35
N SER A 138 5.41 -7.93 10.23
CA SER A 138 5.97 -9.28 10.21
C SER A 138 7.21 -9.38 9.33
N ASP A 139 8.34 -9.80 9.90
CA ASP A 139 9.55 -10.12 9.14
C ASP A 139 9.37 -11.32 8.22
N ARG A 140 8.32 -12.13 8.46
CA ARG A 140 7.96 -13.27 7.62
C ARG A 140 7.22 -12.86 6.34
N GLN A 141 6.68 -11.65 6.29
CA GLN A 141 6.06 -11.06 5.10
C GLN A 141 7.12 -10.20 4.38
N PRO A 142 7.72 -10.67 3.27
CA PRO A 142 8.71 -9.88 2.57
C PRO A 142 8.04 -8.78 1.75
N SER A 143 8.62 -7.57 1.77
CA SER A 143 8.23 -6.48 0.89
C SER A 143 8.38 -6.85 -0.60
N ARG A 144 7.35 -6.53 -1.39
CA ARG A 144 7.27 -6.79 -2.84
C ARG A 144 6.64 -5.62 -3.57
N ILE A 145 7.03 -5.46 -4.82
CA ILE A 145 6.33 -4.60 -5.79
C ILE A 145 5.70 -5.51 -6.82
N GLY A 146 4.37 -5.44 -6.92
CA GLY A 146 3.59 -6.10 -7.96
C GLY A 146 3.37 -5.14 -9.12
N VAL A 147 3.70 -5.57 -10.34
CA VAL A 147 3.47 -4.79 -11.56
C VAL A 147 2.56 -5.57 -12.50
N MET A 148 1.44 -4.95 -12.87
CA MET A 148 0.45 -5.50 -13.79
C MET A 148 0.30 -4.56 -14.99
N PRO A 149 0.23 -5.07 -16.23
CA PRO A 149 -0.12 -4.24 -17.39
C PRO A 149 -1.53 -3.65 -17.20
N ARG A 150 -1.68 -2.35 -17.45
CA ARG A 150 -2.99 -1.67 -17.39
C ARG A 150 -3.88 -2.04 -18.59
N GLY A 151 -3.25 -2.42 -19.71
CA GLY A 151 -3.91 -2.71 -20.97
C GLY A 151 -4.28 -1.42 -21.72
N GLU A 152 -3.93 -1.31 -22.99
CA GLU A 152 -4.35 -0.21 -23.87
C GLU A 152 -5.81 -0.45 -24.34
N GLY A 153 -6.79 -0.42 -23.42
CA GLY A 153 -8.19 -0.68 -23.75
C GLY A 153 -8.51 -2.15 -24.12
N ARG A 154 -7.62 -3.09 -23.80
CA ARG A 154 -7.87 -4.54 -23.96
C ARG A 154 -7.45 -5.28 -22.69
N ARG A 155 -8.33 -6.19 -22.25
CA ARG A 155 -8.25 -7.01 -21.03
C ARG A 155 -6.79 -7.34 -20.61
N PRO A 156 -6.41 -7.16 -19.33
CA PRO A 156 -5.08 -7.53 -18.86
C PRO A 156 -4.88 -9.05 -19.05
N ALA A 157 -3.92 -9.41 -19.89
CA ALA A 157 -3.68 -10.80 -20.31
C ALA A 157 -2.45 -11.46 -19.66
N HIS A 158 -1.76 -10.80 -18.73
CA HIS A 158 -0.50 -11.32 -18.18
C HIS A 158 -0.41 -11.19 -16.66
N PRO A 159 0.22 -12.18 -15.99
CA PRO A 159 0.26 -12.25 -14.53
C PRO A 159 1.08 -11.11 -13.92
N LEU A 160 0.69 -10.71 -12.72
CA LEU A 160 1.43 -9.79 -11.86
C LEU A 160 2.90 -10.23 -11.74
N VAL A 161 3.83 -9.36 -12.12
CA VAL A 161 5.26 -9.60 -11.86
C VAL A 161 5.57 -9.07 -10.47
N LEU A 162 5.78 -9.99 -9.52
CA LEU A 162 6.23 -9.67 -8.16
C LEU A 162 7.75 -9.65 -8.10
N ARG A 163 8.33 -8.51 -7.71
CA ARG A 163 9.76 -8.38 -7.46
C ARG A 163 10.02 -8.14 -5.97
N ARG A 164 10.93 -8.90 -5.37
CA ARG A 164 11.42 -8.63 -4.00
C ARG A 164 12.29 -7.38 -4.00
N THR A 165 12.06 -6.47 -3.07
CA THR A 165 12.81 -5.21 -2.95
C THR A 165 14.28 -5.41 -2.51
N GLY A 166 14.71 -6.62 -2.13
CA GLY A 166 16.06 -6.90 -1.61
C GLY A 166 17.12 -7.43 -2.60
N GLN A 167 16.78 -7.79 -3.85
CA GLN A 167 17.78 -8.42 -4.75
C GLN A 167 18.77 -7.43 -5.39
N HIS A 168 18.52 -6.12 -5.33
CA HIS A 168 19.43 -5.11 -5.90
C HIS A 168 20.51 -4.65 -4.90
N ALA A 169 20.25 -4.69 -3.58
CA ALA A 169 21.22 -4.27 -2.57
C ALA A 169 22.47 -5.20 -2.54
N ALA A 170 22.28 -6.50 -2.80
CA ALA A 170 23.37 -7.46 -2.84
C ALA A 170 24.30 -7.32 -4.07
N ARG A 171 23.87 -6.62 -5.13
CA ARG A 171 24.69 -6.38 -6.32
C ARG A 171 25.64 -5.18 -6.15
N LEU A 172 25.30 -4.22 -5.28
CA LEU A 172 26.14 -3.06 -4.99
C LEU A 172 27.24 -3.35 -3.97
N GLN A 173 27.06 -4.34 -3.08
CA GLN A 173 28.10 -4.74 -2.12
C GLN A 173 29.23 -5.57 -2.76
N ARG A 174 28.97 -6.29 -3.87
CA ARG A 174 30.00 -7.06 -4.60
C ARG A 174 30.96 -6.21 -5.44
N LEU A 175 30.66 -4.92 -5.65
CA LEU A 175 31.54 -3.97 -6.34
C LEU A 175 32.52 -3.25 -5.39
N ARG A 176 32.40 -3.42 -4.07
CA ARG A 176 33.29 -2.82 -3.06
C ARG A 176 34.32 -3.79 -2.47
N GLY A 177 34.36 -5.04 -2.93
CA GLY A 177 35.22 -6.10 -2.38
C GLY A 177 36.24 -6.63 -3.39
N ARG A 178 37.19 -5.81 -3.84
CA ARG A 178 38.46 -6.29 -4.41
C ARG A 178 39.61 -5.76 -3.55
N PRO A 179 40.35 -6.62 -2.83
CA PRO A 179 41.48 -6.17 -2.03
C PRO A 179 42.67 -5.88 -2.94
N GLY A 180 43.13 -4.62 -2.94
CA GLY A 180 44.41 -4.24 -3.50
C GLY A 180 45.54 -4.80 -2.65
N ALA A 181 46.45 -5.53 -3.28
CA ALA A 181 47.65 -6.08 -2.65
C ALA A 181 48.60 -4.95 -2.19
N HIS A 182 49.05 -4.99 -0.93
CA HIS A 182 50.20 -4.22 -0.48
C HIS A 182 51.13 -5.08 0.39
N ARG A 183 52.41 -5.09 0.01
CA ARG A 183 53.52 -5.80 0.68
C ARG A 183 53.97 -5.09 1.98
N PRO A 184 54.70 -5.79 2.88
CA PRO A 184 54.89 -5.38 4.27
C PRO A 184 56.15 -4.51 4.49
N GLY A 185 56.08 -3.62 5.49
CA GLY A 185 57.21 -2.83 6.01
C GLY A 185 57.05 -2.63 7.53
N GLY A 186 58.15 -2.76 8.25
CA GLY A 186 58.27 -2.98 9.71
C GLY A 186 57.98 -1.78 10.65
N PRO A 187 58.36 -1.89 11.94
CA PRO A 187 57.50 -1.49 13.05
C PRO A 187 57.92 -0.16 13.71
N HIS A 188 56.96 0.54 14.32
CA HIS A 188 57.25 1.52 15.38
C HIS A 188 56.24 1.45 16.53
N ARG A 189 56.80 1.54 17.74
CA ARG A 189 56.20 1.37 19.07
C ARG A 189 55.25 2.51 19.46
N GLY A 190 54.25 2.20 20.31
CA GLY A 190 53.21 3.11 20.85
C GLY A 190 53.73 4.15 21.88
N PRO A 191 52.93 4.63 22.89
CA PRO A 191 51.79 3.92 23.50
C PRO A 191 50.60 4.78 24.06
N ARG A 192 49.57 4.05 24.54
CA ARG A 192 48.65 4.32 25.69
C ARG A 192 47.47 5.31 25.57
N GLY A 193 46.27 4.78 25.90
CA GLY A 193 45.19 5.51 26.58
C GLY A 193 43.76 5.14 26.16
N LEU A 194 43.03 4.43 27.03
CA LEU A 194 41.56 4.18 27.06
C LEU A 194 41.15 4.21 28.55
N PRO A 195 39.87 4.32 29.00
CA PRO A 195 38.57 4.56 28.31
C PRO A 195 37.67 5.61 29.08
N PRO A 196 36.34 5.43 29.34
CA PRO A 196 35.17 5.91 28.58
C PRO A 196 34.14 6.80 29.39
N LEU A 197 32.93 6.99 28.83
CA LEU A 197 31.58 7.12 29.45
C LEU A 197 30.81 8.49 29.45
N LEU A 198 29.57 8.41 28.92
CA LEU A 198 28.27 8.95 29.42
C LEU A 198 27.90 10.46 29.43
N GLU A 199 26.66 10.67 28.96
CA GLU A 199 25.68 11.73 29.31
C GLU A 199 25.86 13.19 28.83
N LEU A 200 25.04 13.59 27.85
CA LEU A 200 24.47 14.93 27.78
C LEU A 200 23.27 14.95 26.80
N VAL A 201 22.05 15.11 27.30
CA VAL A 201 21.01 16.10 26.88
C VAL A 201 19.75 15.82 27.72
N ASP A 202 19.70 16.40 28.92
CA ASP A 202 18.43 16.73 29.57
C ASP A 202 18.48 18.17 30.05
N ARG A 203 18.18 19.10 29.14
CA ARG A 203 17.81 20.49 29.43
C ARG A 203 16.98 21.06 28.29
N ARG A 204 15.68 20.79 28.27
CA ARG A 204 14.65 21.67 27.66
C ARG A 204 13.23 21.25 28.10
N ALA A 205 13.00 21.28 29.41
CA ALA A 205 11.66 21.37 29.97
C ALA A 205 11.68 22.47 31.05
N ARG A 206 11.14 23.65 30.69
CA ARG A 206 10.67 24.79 31.51
C ARG A 206 10.91 26.10 30.77
N ALA A 207 10.00 26.43 29.87
CA ALA A 207 9.64 27.80 29.47
C ALA A 207 8.37 27.75 28.62
N ARG A 208 7.22 27.52 29.28
CA ARG A 208 5.86 27.89 28.87
C ARG A 208 4.90 27.43 29.98
N GLN A 209 4.86 28.23 31.04
CA GLN A 209 3.73 28.55 31.93
C GLN A 209 4.30 29.32 33.13
#